data_AF-A0A6I4SY22-F1
#
_entry.id   AF-A0A6I4SY22-F1
#
_cell.length_a   1.000
_cell.length_b   1.000
_cell.length_c   1.000
_cell.angle_alpha   90.00
_cell.angle_beta   90.00
_cell.angle_gamma   90.00
#
_symmetry.space_group_name_H-M   'P 1'
#
loop_
_entity.id
_entity.type
_entity.pdbx_description
1 polymer ?
#
loop_
_entity_poly.entity_id
_entity_poly.type
_entity_poly.pdbx_seq_one_letter_code
_entity_poly.pdbx_strand_id
1 'polypeptide(L)'
;MPSQRSAIAALKKLEADREALDQRQRELEEKAAIELGQMLLGTGIETFSKKGIRKTGELLGKLGEEECLRRLEAARPAPAREPQVSSG
;
A
#
# COMPACT_ATOMS: atom_id res chain seq x y z
N MET A 1 45.79 -2.79 -23.75
CA MET A 1 44.73 -3.81 -23.90
C MET A 1 44.09 -4.03 -22.54
N PRO A 2 42.76 -3.88 -22.39
CA PRO A 2 42.10 -4.25 -21.13
C PRO A 2 42.34 -5.76 -20.91
N SER A 3 42.89 -6.12 -19.75
CA SER A 3 43.22 -7.53 -19.47
C SER A 3 41.95 -8.28 -19.05
N GLN A 4 41.80 -9.56 -19.38
CA GLN A 4 40.65 -10.37 -18.95
C GLN A 4 40.41 -10.32 -17.42
N ARG A 5 41.48 -10.08 -16.64
CA ARG A 5 41.41 -9.84 -15.19
C ARG A 5 40.54 -8.64 -14.80
N SER A 6 40.54 -7.56 -15.59
CA SER A 6 39.72 -6.37 -15.30
C SER A 6 38.24 -6.58 -15.62
N ALA A 7 37.92 -7.36 -16.65
CA ALA A 7 36.53 -7.71 -16.98
C ALA A 7 35.90 -8.63 -15.92
N ILE A 8 36.64 -9.63 -15.43
CA ILE A 8 36.18 -10.51 -14.36
C ILE A 8 35.98 -9.74 -13.05
N ALA A 9 36.89 -8.82 -12.72
CA ALA A 9 36.73 -7.96 -11.54
C ALA A 9 35.50 -7.05 -11.63
N ALA A 10 35.22 -6.50 -12.81
CA ALA A 10 34.03 -5.69 -13.06
C ALA A 10 32.74 -6.52 -12.92
N LEU A 11 32.73 -7.77 -13.42
CA LEU A 11 31.59 -8.69 -13.25
C LEU A 11 31.34 -9.00 -11.78
N LYS A 12 32.37 -9.36 -11.01
CA LYS A 12 32.23 -9.63 -9.57
C LYS A 12 31.71 -8.43 -8.79
N LYS A 13 32.16 -7.22 -9.15
CA LYS A 13 31.65 -5.99 -8.55
C LYS A 13 30.16 -5.80 -8.87
N LEU A 14 29.76 -6.01 -10.13
CA LEU A 14 28.37 -5.89 -10.55
C LEU A 14 27.46 -6.91 -9.83
N GLU A 15 27.94 -8.13 -9.62
CA GLU A 15 27.24 -9.16 -8.84
C GLU A 15 27.05 -8.73 -7.38
N ALA A 16 28.11 -8.24 -6.73
CA ALA A 16 28.01 -7.72 -5.36
C ALA A 16 27.08 -6.50 -5.24
N ASP A 17 27.11 -5.60 -6.23
CA ASP A 17 26.24 -4.42 -6.28
C ASP A 17 24.76 -4.85 -6.44
N ARG A 18 24.48 -5.90 -7.22
CA ARG A 18 23.11 -6.45 -7.35
C ARG A 18 22.62 -7.05 -6.03
N GLU A 19 23.44 -7.85 -5.36
CA GLU A 19 23.09 -8.43 -4.06
C GLU A 19 22.81 -7.33 -3.02
N ALA A 20 23.61 -6.26 -3.01
CA ALA A 20 23.40 -5.12 -2.14
C ALA A 20 22.10 -4.36 -2.44
N LEU A 21 21.74 -4.20 -3.73
CA LEU A 21 20.48 -3.59 -4.14
C LEU A 21 19.28 -4.44 -3.75
N ASP A 22 19.35 -5.76 -3.94
CA ASP A 22 18.29 -6.69 -3.56
C ASP A 22 18.04 -6.66 -2.05
N GLN A 23 19.10 -6.61 -1.24
CA GLN A 23 18.99 -6.48 0.21
C GLN A 23 18.32 -5.16 0.60
N ARG A 24 18.76 -4.06 -0.01
CA ARG A 24 18.19 -2.73 0.25
C ARG A 24 16.72 -2.64 -0.18
N GLN A 25 16.35 -3.30 -1.27
CA GLN A 25 14.95 -3.38 -1.72
C GLN A 25 14.09 -4.07 -0.66
N ARG A 26 14.53 -5.21 -0.14
CA ARG A 26 13.79 -5.95 0.91
C ARG A 26 13.58 -5.10 2.16
N GLU A 27 14.61 -4.37 2.60
CA GLU A 27 14.50 -3.48 3.76
C GLU A 27 13.52 -2.33 3.53
N LEU A 28 13.48 -1.77 2.32
CA LEU A 28 12.53 -0.72 1.95
C LEU A 28 11.10 -1.26 1.87
N GLU A 29 10.91 -2.46 1.31
CA GLU A 29 9.61 -3.15 1.26
C GLU A 29 9.09 -3.43 2.68
N GLU A 30 9.96 -3.87 3.60
CA GLU A 30 9.58 -4.09 4.99
C GLU A 30 9.16 -2.77 5.68
N LYS A 31 9.93 -1.69 5.50
CA LYS A 31 9.57 -0.38 6.04
C LYS A 31 8.25 0.14 5.47
N ALA A 32 8.04 0.01 4.16
CA ALA A 32 6.79 0.40 3.52
C ALA A 32 5.60 -0.41 4.04
N ALA A 33 5.78 -1.71 4.26
CA ALA A 33 4.73 -2.56 4.84
C ALA A 33 4.37 -2.14 6.27
N ILE A 34 5.36 -1.74 7.08
CA ILE A 34 5.14 -1.23 8.43
C ILE A 34 4.37 0.09 8.40
N GLU A 35 4.81 1.04 7.55
CA GLU A 35 4.17 2.36 7.42
C GLU A 35 2.72 2.22 6.93
N LEU A 36 2.48 1.39 5.90
CA LEU A 36 1.13 1.05 5.44
C LEU A 36 0.29 0.43 6.56
N GLY A 37 0.87 -0.50 7.32
CA GLY A 37 0.21 -1.11 8.47
C GLY A 37 -0.20 -0.08 9.52
N GLN A 38 0.68 0.87 9.85
CA GLN A 38 0.41 1.94 10.81
C GLN A 38 -0.73 2.86 10.35
N MET A 39 -0.79 3.19 9.06
CA MET A 39 -1.89 3.99 8.50
C MET A 39 -3.25 3.28 8.57
N LEU A 40 -3.26 1.95 8.53
CA LEU A 40 -4.49 1.16 8.57
C LEU A 40 -5.01 0.90 9.99
N LEU A 41 -4.18 1.03 11.03
CA LEU A 41 -4.59 0.79 12.41
C LEU A 41 -5.66 1.80 12.87
N GLY A 42 -6.72 1.32 13.49
CA GLY A 42 -7.81 2.15 13.98
C GLY A 42 -8.82 2.57 12.91
N THR A 43 -8.63 2.13 11.66
CA THR A 43 -9.59 2.37 10.56
C THR A 43 -10.68 1.31 10.48
N GLY A 44 -10.57 0.23 11.26
CA GLY A 44 -11.44 -0.94 11.21
C GLY A 44 -11.02 -1.96 10.13
N ILE A 45 -10.09 -1.59 9.23
CA ILE A 45 -9.54 -2.50 8.20
C ILE A 45 -8.79 -3.67 8.86
N GLU A 46 -8.25 -3.50 10.06
CA GLU A 46 -7.61 -4.55 10.85
C GLU A 46 -8.54 -5.75 11.17
N THR A 47 -9.86 -5.56 11.09
CA THR A 47 -10.85 -6.64 11.29
C THR A 47 -11.04 -7.51 10.04
N PHE A 48 -10.54 -7.08 8.88
CA PHE A 48 -10.71 -7.78 7.63
C PHE A 48 -9.73 -8.95 7.53
N SER A 49 -10.16 -10.05 6.93
CA SER A 49 -9.25 -11.15 6.58
C SER A 49 -8.25 -10.71 5.50
N LYS A 50 -7.05 -11.29 5.49
CA LYS A 50 -6.02 -11.06 4.45
C LYS A 50 -6.57 -11.25 3.02
N LYS A 51 -7.40 -12.27 2.80
CA LYS A 51 -8.04 -12.53 1.50
C LYS A 51 -9.06 -11.45 1.16
N GLY A 52 -9.80 -10.97 2.15
CA GLY A 52 -10.73 -9.85 2.02
C GLY A 52 -10.01 -8.57 1.61
N ILE A 53 -8.97 -8.19 2.35
CA ILE A 53 -8.14 -7.00 2.06
C ILE A 53 -7.59 -7.07 0.64
N ARG A 54 -7.02 -8.22 0.23
CA ARG A 54 -6.49 -8.40 -1.13
C ARG A 54 -7.57 -8.21 -2.20
N LYS A 55 -8.71 -8.88 -2.05
CA LYS A 55 -9.81 -8.80 -3.02
C LYS A 55 -10.38 -7.39 -3.10
N THR A 56 -10.54 -6.72 -1.94
CA THR A 56 -10.98 -5.33 -1.89
C THR A 56 -9.97 -4.43 -2.60
N GLY A 57 -8.67 -4.54 -2.31
CA GLY A 57 -7.63 -3.79 -2.99
C GLY A 57 -7.61 -4.01 -4.50
N GLU A 58 -7.75 -5.25 -4.97
CA GLU A 58 -7.85 -5.57 -6.41
C GLU A 58 -9.08 -4.92 -7.08
N LEU A 59 -10.22 -4.88 -6.39
CA LEU A 59 -11.44 -4.25 -6.90
C LEU A 59 -11.32 -2.72 -6.91
N LEU A 60 -10.79 -2.13 -5.84
CA LEU A 60 -10.54 -0.68 -5.75
C LEU A 60 -9.54 -0.24 -6.82
N GLY A 61 -8.46 -1.00 -7.03
CA GLY A 61 -7.46 -0.70 -8.06
C GLY A 61 -8.02 -0.75 -9.48
N LYS A 62 -8.98 -1.64 -9.76
CA LYS A 62 -9.69 -1.67 -11.07
C LYS A 62 -10.65 -0.51 -11.25
N LEU A 63 -11.21 0.01 -10.16
CA LEU A 63 -12.21 1.07 -10.18
C LEU A 63 -11.58 2.47 -10.25
N GLY A 64 -10.39 2.64 -9.65
CA GLY A 64 -9.71 3.92 -9.52
C GLY A 64 -10.17 4.70 -8.28
N GLU A 65 -9.25 5.48 -7.71
CA GLU A 65 -9.44 6.16 -6.42
C GLU A 65 -10.61 7.15 -6.43
N GLU A 66 -10.71 8.01 -7.45
CA GLU A 66 -11.75 9.03 -7.56
C GLU A 66 -13.17 8.42 -7.57
N GLU A 67 -13.36 7.35 -8.34
CA GLU A 67 -14.64 6.67 -8.43
C GLU A 67 -14.97 5.90 -7.14
N CYS A 68 -13.95 5.37 -6.44
CA CYS A 68 -14.14 4.78 -5.12
C CYS A 68 -14.64 5.83 -4.11
N LEU A 69 -14.01 7.01 -4.07
CA LEU A 69 -14.40 8.11 -3.18
C LEU A 69 -15.82 8.59 -3.48
N ARG A 70 -16.16 8.80 -4.76
CA ARG A 70 -17.51 9.19 -5.19
C ARG A 70 -18.58 8.21 -4.71
N ARG A 71 -18.31 6.90 -4.78
CA ARG A 71 -19.26 5.87 -4.29
C ARG A 71 -19.36 5.85 -2.78
N LEU A 72 -18.26 6.06 -2.08
CA LEU A 72 -18.25 6.11 -0.61
C LEU A 72 -19.06 7.31 -0.10
N GLU A 73 -18.92 8.46 -0.74
CA GLU A 73 -19.73 9.65 -0.45
C GLU A 73 -21.22 9.40 -0.69
N ALA A 74 -21.56 8.75 -1.82
CA ALA A 74 -22.94 8.40 -2.14
C ALA A 74 -23.55 7.38 -1.16
N ALA A 75 -22.72 6.51 -0.57
CA ALA A 75 -23.13 5.52 0.43
C ALA A 75 -23.22 6.09 1.85
N ARG A 76 -22.82 7.36 2.06
CA ARG A 76 -22.90 8.01 3.38
C ARG A 76 -24.38 8.12 3.78
N PRO A 77 -24.80 7.53 4.92
CA PRO A 77 -26.17 7.68 5.37
C PRO A 77 -26.48 9.16 5.62
N ALA A 78 -27.70 9.58 5.27
CA ALA A 78 -28.18 10.93 5.53
C ALA A 78 -28.05 11.24 7.04
N PRO A 79 -27.70 12.48 7.43
CA PRO A 79 -27.67 12.85 8.82
C PRO A 79 -29.03 12.52 9.46
N ALA A 80 -29.00 11.83 10.60
CA ALA A 80 -30.21 11.55 11.36
C ALA A 80 -30.91 12.89 11.65
N ARG A 81 -32.17 13.04 11.23
CA ARG A 81 -32.96 14.22 11.57
C ARG A 81 -32.99 14.34 13.09
N GLU A 82 -32.44 15.43 13.61
CA GLU A 82 -32.60 15.79 15.01
C GLU A 82 -34.11 15.87 15.31
N PRO A 83 -34.59 15.28 16.42
CA PRO A 83 -35.99 15.39 16.78
C PRO A 83 -36.31 16.87 16.98
N GLN A 84 -37.15 17.41 16.09
CA GLN A 84 -37.76 18.72 16.28
C GLN A 84 -38.53 18.67 17.61
N VAL A 85 -37.96 19.33 18.62
CA VAL A 85 -38.66 19.57 19.87
C VAL A 85 -39.75 20.58 19.53
N SER A 86 -40.97 20.07 19.30
CA SER A 86 -42.18 20.88 19.19
C SER A 86 -42.33 21.66 20.49
N SER A 87 -41.94 22.94 20.45
CA SER A 87 -42.28 23.88 21.52
C SER A 87 -43.75 24.25 21.30
N GLY A 88 -44.56 24.01 22.32
CA GLY A 88 -46.03 24.10 22.28
C GLY A 88 -46.63 25.49 22.18
#